data_AF-A0A845C6U7-F1
#
_entry.id   AF-A0A845C6U7-F1
#
_cell.length_a   1.000
_cell.length_b   1.000
_cell.length_c   1.000
_cell.angle_alpha   90.00
_cell.angle_beta   90.00
_cell.angle_gamma   90.00
#
_symmetry.space_group_name_H-M   'P 1'
#
loop_
_entity.id
_entity.type
_entity.pdbx_description
1 polymer ?
#
loop_
_entity_poly.entity_id
_entity_poly.type
_entity_poly.pdbx_seq_one_letter_code
_entity_poly.pdbx_strand_id
1 'polypeptide(L)'
;MFRLLKWGFQLLILFIVVSFAGRGYAALAARSQGLLPSDPVASMFPEPQADQLRLRGVNRDTIQPGKNLPGTDLVLVEIRESDAVFAKPGGETAVRRFGDSVKFDGPWANVSGTDYNVSGRIIRVNPGDVHVVSVYSITISDTAPARAPLAMTPGTPYTLVLRARTNAPIRGTTLHYRGRTDSGDAKVDGLDGDNWGQFSAMDSIRWSGLLREDLAVSYNMRILFYTDTDIYLGGTVQLTHLP
;
A
#
# COMPACT_ATOMS: atom_id res chain seq x y z
N MET A 1 -25.14 -4.23 7.34
CA MET A 1 -24.57 -2.94 7.78
C MET A 1 -23.06 -2.81 7.55
N PHE A 2 -22.24 -3.87 7.65
CA PHE A 2 -20.78 -3.82 7.43
C PHE A 2 -20.30 -3.70 5.97
N ARG A 3 -21.15 -4.02 4.98
CA ARG A 3 -20.77 -3.90 3.56
C ARG A 3 -20.75 -2.46 3.05
N LEU A 4 -21.66 -1.59 3.49
CA LEU A 4 -21.71 -0.18 3.06
C LEU A 4 -20.50 0.66 3.52
N LEU A 5 -19.88 0.30 4.65
CA LEU A 5 -18.72 1.04 5.19
C LEU A 5 -17.43 0.79 4.40
N LYS A 6 -17.27 -0.39 3.77
CA LYS A 6 -16.14 -0.69 2.87
C LYS A 6 -16.19 0.11 1.57
N TRP A 7 -17.40 0.29 1.01
CA TRP A 7 -17.61 1.09 -0.19
C TRP A 7 -17.37 2.58 0.07
N GLY A 8 -17.80 3.10 1.22
CA GLY A 8 -17.56 4.50 1.61
C GLY A 8 -16.07 4.86 1.73
N PHE A 9 -15.22 3.93 2.16
CA PHE A 9 -13.78 4.16 2.27
C PHE A 9 -13.05 4.10 0.92
N GLN A 10 -13.46 3.19 0.02
CA GLN A 10 -12.98 3.18 -1.37
C GLN A 10 -13.41 4.43 -2.13
N LEU A 11 -14.64 4.92 -1.90
CA LEU A 11 -15.10 6.20 -2.42
C LEU A 11 -14.33 7.38 -1.84
N LEU A 12 -13.93 7.36 -0.56
CA LEU A 12 -13.12 8.41 0.03
C LEU A 12 -11.70 8.46 -0.56
N ILE A 13 -11.07 7.30 -0.79
CA ILE A 13 -9.77 7.23 -1.49
C ILE A 13 -9.92 7.71 -2.94
N LEU A 14 -10.97 7.29 -3.64
CA LEU A 14 -11.28 7.78 -4.99
C LEU A 14 -11.55 9.29 -4.99
N PHE A 15 -12.24 9.83 -3.98
CA PHE A 15 -12.53 11.26 -3.87
C PHE A 15 -11.27 12.07 -3.58
N ILE A 16 -10.35 11.57 -2.75
CA ILE A 16 -9.05 12.20 -2.51
C ILE A 16 -8.23 12.21 -3.81
N VAL A 17 -8.19 11.10 -4.55
CA VAL A 17 -7.41 11.02 -5.80
C VAL A 17 -8.04 11.86 -6.93
N VAL A 18 -9.37 11.86 -7.07
CA VAL A 18 -10.09 12.60 -8.11
C VAL A 18 -10.18 14.11 -7.81
N SER A 19 -10.28 14.51 -6.54
CA SER A 19 -10.33 15.94 -6.17
C SER A 19 -9.02 16.68 -6.47
N PHE A 20 -7.89 15.96 -6.50
CA PHE A 20 -6.61 16.53 -6.95
C PHE A 20 -6.44 16.49 -8.48
N ALA A 21 -7.04 15.52 -9.18
CA ALA A 21 -6.92 15.39 -10.64
C ALA A 21 -7.92 16.24 -11.45
N GLY A 22 -9.09 16.56 -10.90
CA GLY A 22 -10.25 17.00 -11.68
C GLY A 22 -10.49 18.50 -11.84
N ARG A 23 -9.73 19.40 -11.19
CA ARG A 23 -10.07 20.85 -11.17
C ARG A 23 -9.01 21.83 -11.69
N GLY A 24 -7.97 21.37 -12.39
CA GLY A 24 -6.87 22.24 -12.80
C GLY A 24 -6.55 22.35 -14.30
N TYR A 25 -6.90 21.38 -15.14
CA TYR A 25 -6.15 21.19 -16.38
C TYR A 25 -6.68 21.87 -17.65
N ALA A 26 -7.87 22.46 -17.65
CA ALA A 26 -8.44 23.04 -18.88
C ALA A 26 -8.17 24.55 -19.10
N ALA A 27 -7.72 25.30 -18.08
CA ALA A 27 -7.65 26.77 -18.18
C ALA A 27 -6.25 27.39 -17.98
N LEU A 28 -5.20 26.61 -17.73
CA LEU A 28 -3.85 27.15 -17.44
C LEU A 28 -2.73 26.62 -18.35
N ALA A 29 -3.04 25.93 -19.44
CA ALA A 29 -2.02 25.37 -20.35
C ALA A 29 -1.35 26.41 -21.28
N ALA A 30 -1.76 27.68 -21.26
CA ALA A 30 -1.26 28.68 -22.23
C ALA A 30 -0.27 29.73 -21.66
N ARG A 31 -0.07 29.84 -20.33
CA ARG A 31 0.85 30.85 -19.76
C ARG A 31 1.38 30.43 -18.39
N SER A 32 2.51 29.73 -18.35
CA SER A 32 3.51 29.80 -17.26
C SER A 32 4.59 28.73 -17.45
N GLN A 33 5.51 28.96 -18.38
CA GLN A 33 6.82 28.34 -18.27
C GLN A 33 7.53 29.02 -17.09
N GLY A 34 7.68 28.30 -15.97
CA GLY A 34 8.74 28.60 -15.01
C GLY A 34 8.44 28.57 -13.51
N LEU A 35 7.19 28.45 -13.03
CA LEU A 35 6.91 28.65 -11.59
C LEU A 35 5.78 27.79 -10.99
N LEU A 36 5.65 26.52 -11.41
CA LEU A 36 4.82 25.57 -10.64
C LEU A 36 5.72 24.64 -9.81
N PRO A 37 5.51 24.52 -8.48
CA PRO A 37 6.18 23.50 -7.68
C PRO A 37 5.83 22.12 -8.24
N SER A 38 6.79 21.19 -8.14
CA SER A 38 6.64 19.78 -8.55
C SER A 38 5.26 19.24 -8.16
N ASP A 39 4.57 18.64 -9.12
CA ASP A 39 3.26 18.01 -8.97
C ASP A 39 3.15 17.28 -7.61
N PRO A 40 2.26 17.70 -6.68
CA PRO A 40 2.19 17.12 -5.34
C PRO A 40 1.87 15.63 -5.39
N VAL A 41 1.24 15.14 -6.47
CA VAL A 41 0.99 13.72 -6.70
C VAL A 41 2.29 12.98 -7.04
N ALA A 42 3.23 13.60 -7.75
CA ALA A 42 4.53 12.98 -8.06
C ALA A 42 5.36 12.69 -6.81
N SER A 43 5.27 13.53 -5.76
CA SER A 43 5.93 13.29 -4.47
C SER A 43 5.40 12.04 -3.73
N MET A 44 4.16 11.63 -4.03
CA MET A 44 3.54 10.42 -3.48
C MET A 44 4.06 9.14 -4.16
N PHE A 45 4.63 9.26 -5.35
CA PHE A 45 5.13 8.16 -6.17
C PHE A 45 6.57 8.45 -6.65
N PRO A 46 7.57 8.47 -5.75
CA PRO A 46 8.97 8.76 -6.11
C PRO A 46 9.46 7.80 -7.20
N GLU A 47 10.26 8.25 -8.16
CA GLU A 47 10.77 7.41 -9.27
C GLU A 47 11.40 6.10 -8.75
N PRO A 48 11.24 4.96 -9.45
CA PRO A 48 11.78 3.68 -9.01
C PRO A 48 13.31 3.73 -8.94
N GLN A 49 13.88 3.23 -7.85
CA GLN A 49 15.27 2.79 -7.83
C GLN A 49 15.29 1.31 -8.23
N ALA A 50 16.18 0.92 -9.14
CA ALA A 50 16.11 -0.37 -9.84
C ALA A 50 16.21 -1.60 -8.92
N ASP A 51 16.63 -1.41 -7.68
CA ASP A 51 16.89 -2.41 -6.64
C ASP A 51 16.03 -2.21 -5.38
N GLN A 52 15.16 -1.20 -5.32
CA GLN A 52 14.37 -0.89 -4.14
C GLN A 52 12.87 -0.81 -4.44
N LEU A 53 12.08 -1.63 -3.73
CA LEU A 53 10.63 -1.54 -3.74
C LEU A 53 10.15 -0.73 -2.54
N ARG A 54 9.44 0.37 -2.81
CA ARG A 54 8.74 1.12 -1.80
C ARG A 54 7.23 0.98 -1.92
N LEU A 55 6.60 0.45 -0.87
CA LEU A 55 5.15 0.31 -0.75
C LEU A 55 4.65 1.30 0.28
N ARG A 56 3.62 2.07 -0.08
CA ARG A 56 2.97 3.03 0.82
C ARG A 56 1.47 2.80 0.82
N GLY A 57 0.86 3.01 1.97
CA GLY A 57 -0.57 2.77 2.09
C GLY A 57 -1.14 3.16 3.43
N VAL A 58 -2.40 2.78 3.62
CA VAL A 58 -3.17 3.07 4.82
C VAL A 58 -3.80 1.79 5.34
N ASN A 59 -3.74 1.55 6.64
CA ASN A 59 -4.39 0.41 7.27
C ASN A 59 -5.28 0.85 8.41
N ARG A 60 -6.29 0.03 8.69
CA ARG A 60 -7.09 0.12 9.90
C ARG A 60 -6.95 -1.20 10.63
N ASP A 61 -6.36 -1.14 11.81
CA ASP A 61 -6.05 -2.30 12.61
C ASP A 61 -6.94 -2.34 13.85
N THR A 62 -7.30 -3.54 14.28
CA THR A 62 -7.92 -3.82 15.57
C THR A 62 -6.94 -4.69 16.34
N ILE A 63 -6.43 -4.17 17.45
CA ILE A 63 -5.36 -4.80 18.22
C ILE A 63 -5.94 -5.26 19.54
N GLN A 64 -5.78 -6.54 19.86
CA GLN A 64 -6.18 -7.10 21.15
C GLN A 64 -4.98 -7.16 22.10
N PRO A 65 -5.19 -7.17 23.43
CA PRO A 65 -4.12 -7.42 24.38
C PRO A 65 -3.32 -8.69 24.05
N GLY A 66 -2.00 -8.61 24.20
CA GLY A 66 -1.04 -9.64 23.82
C GLY A 66 -0.75 -9.72 22.31
N LYS A 67 -1.31 -8.84 21.48
CA LYS A 67 -1.03 -8.79 20.03
C LYS A 67 -0.18 -7.58 19.67
N ASN A 68 0.61 -7.74 18.62
CA ASN A 68 1.45 -6.68 18.09
C ASN A 68 0.64 -5.74 17.20
N LEU A 69 1.03 -4.47 17.16
CA LEU A 69 0.70 -3.60 16.03
C LEU A 69 1.30 -4.24 14.76
N PRO A 70 0.51 -4.46 13.70
CA PRO A 70 0.99 -5.22 12.53
C PRO A 70 2.27 -4.67 11.90
N GLY A 71 3.22 -5.57 11.66
CA GLY A 71 4.55 -5.25 11.11
C GLY A 71 5.57 -4.74 12.12
N THR A 72 5.24 -4.71 13.42
CA THR A 72 6.12 -4.20 14.49
C THR A 72 6.23 -5.18 15.65
N ASP A 73 7.19 -4.92 16.54
CA ASP A 73 7.29 -5.59 17.85
C ASP A 73 6.59 -4.81 18.99
N LEU A 74 5.79 -3.78 18.66
CA LEU A 74 5.01 -3.05 19.64
C LEU A 74 3.78 -3.88 20.05
N VAL A 75 3.74 -4.31 21.30
CA VAL A 75 2.66 -5.17 21.83
C VAL A 75 1.67 -4.31 22.59
N LEU A 76 0.38 -4.46 22.33
CA LEU A 76 -0.66 -3.97 23.24
C LEU A 76 -0.69 -4.90 24.45
N VAL A 77 -0.19 -4.47 25.60
CA VAL A 77 -0.07 -5.35 26.78
C VAL A 77 -1.31 -5.31 27.67
N GLU A 78 -1.99 -4.16 27.73
CA GLU A 78 -3.12 -3.95 28.63
C GLU A 78 -4.03 -2.83 28.11
N ILE A 79 -5.30 -2.88 28.51
CA ILE A 79 -6.25 -1.77 28.38
C ILE A 79 -6.78 -1.44 29.77
N ARG A 80 -6.62 -0.18 30.19
CA ARG A 80 -7.02 0.33 31.50
C ARG A 80 -8.11 1.38 31.29
N GLU A 81 -9.36 1.00 31.51
CA GLU A 81 -10.52 1.87 31.25
C GLU A 81 -10.56 2.38 29.79
N SER A 82 -9.96 3.54 29.52
CA SER A 82 -9.86 4.19 28.19
C SER A 82 -8.43 4.37 27.70
N ASP A 83 -7.45 3.85 28.45
CA ASP A 83 -6.03 3.92 28.16
C ASP A 83 -5.53 2.60 27.58
N ALA A 84 -4.81 2.66 26.46
CA ALA A 84 -4.09 1.55 25.85
C ALA A 84 -2.62 1.58 26.29
N VAL A 85 -2.11 0.47 26.82
CA VAL A 85 -0.70 0.35 27.23
C VAL A 85 0.05 -0.46 26.19
N PHE A 86 1.00 0.18 25.50
CA PHE A 86 1.88 -0.49 24.55
C PHE A 86 3.25 -0.73 25.18
N ALA A 87 3.88 -1.86 24.86
CA ALA A 87 5.24 -2.17 25.23
C ALA A 87 6.11 -2.37 23.99
N LYS A 88 7.39 -1.97 24.07
CA LYS A 88 8.41 -2.34 23.08
C LYS A 88 9.24 -3.53 23.57
N PRO A 89 10.07 -4.15 22.71
CA PRO A 89 11.09 -5.09 23.15
C PRO A 89 11.94 -4.50 24.29
N GLY A 90 12.15 -5.28 25.35
CA GLY A 90 12.82 -4.81 26.58
C GLY A 90 11.88 -4.29 27.67
N GLY A 91 10.56 -4.28 27.45
CA GLY A 91 9.55 -4.12 28.52
C GLY A 91 9.20 -2.68 28.90
N GLU A 92 9.80 -1.68 28.27
CA GLU A 92 9.38 -0.29 28.46
C GLU A 92 7.96 -0.08 27.92
N THR A 93 7.09 0.52 28.74
CA THR A 93 5.69 0.73 28.42
C THR A 93 5.35 2.20 28.18
N ALA A 94 4.39 2.44 27.31
CA ALA A 94 3.81 3.75 27.07
C ALA A 94 2.29 3.69 27.10
N VAL A 95 1.68 4.57 27.90
CA VAL A 95 0.23 4.74 27.96
C VAL A 95 -0.21 5.64 26.80
N ARG A 96 -1.31 5.28 26.13
CA ARG A 96 -1.85 5.96 24.95
C ARG A 96 -3.37 6.02 25.02
N ARG A 97 -3.95 7.14 24.57
CA ARG A 97 -5.39 7.41 24.59
C ARG A 97 -5.96 7.57 23.20
N PHE A 98 -7.28 7.69 23.12
CA PHE A 98 -7.94 8.18 21.91
C PHE A 98 -7.26 9.47 21.40
N GLY A 99 -6.92 9.51 20.11
CA GLY A 99 -6.23 10.62 19.46
C GLY A 99 -4.70 10.57 19.54
N ASP A 100 -4.13 9.76 20.42
CA ASP A 100 -2.68 9.64 20.53
C ASP A 100 -2.08 8.89 19.33
N SER A 101 -0.80 9.17 19.09
CA SER A 101 -0.03 8.48 18.05
C SER A 101 0.63 7.21 18.58
N VAL A 102 0.63 6.17 17.74
CA VAL A 102 1.47 4.98 17.91
C VAL A 102 2.37 4.92 16.69
N LYS A 103 3.68 5.03 16.90
CA LYS A 103 4.67 5.13 15.82
C LYS A 103 5.73 4.06 15.98
N PHE A 104 6.20 3.55 14.85
CA PHE A 104 7.35 2.66 14.77
C PHE A 104 8.16 3.05 13.54
N ASP A 105 9.48 2.99 13.70
CA ASP A 105 10.45 3.24 12.65
C ASP A 105 11.63 2.31 12.90
N GLY A 106 11.91 1.41 11.96
CA GLY A 106 12.96 0.42 12.12
C GLY A 106 12.80 -0.78 11.18
N PRO A 107 13.61 -1.82 11.38
CA PRO A 107 13.56 -3.02 10.57
C PRO A 107 12.20 -3.72 10.74
N TRP A 108 11.68 -4.29 9.66
CA TRP A 108 10.53 -5.17 9.77
C TRP A 108 10.96 -6.45 10.48
N ALA A 109 10.30 -6.74 11.61
CA ALA A 109 10.46 -7.99 12.34
C ALA A 109 10.45 -9.23 11.42
N ASN A 110 11.56 -9.97 11.44
CA ASN A 110 11.79 -11.22 10.71
C ASN A 110 11.81 -11.11 9.17
N VAL A 111 12.09 -9.92 8.61
CA VAL A 111 12.31 -9.76 7.16
C VAL A 111 13.57 -8.94 6.92
N SER A 112 14.66 -9.60 6.50
CA SER A 112 15.95 -8.93 6.28
C SER A 112 15.87 -7.89 5.16
N GLY A 113 16.71 -6.85 5.21
CA GLY A 113 16.79 -5.81 4.17
C GLY A 113 15.48 -5.04 3.93
N THR A 114 14.58 -5.06 4.93
CA THR A 114 13.27 -4.42 4.84
C THR A 114 13.07 -3.46 6.02
N ASP A 115 12.83 -2.20 5.71
CA ASP A 115 12.46 -1.17 6.69
C ASP A 115 10.95 -0.97 6.70
N TYR A 116 10.42 -0.79 7.90
CA TYR A 116 9.01 -0.51 8.12
C TYR A 116 8.83 0.75 8.97
N ASN A 117 8.18 1.73 8.37
CA ASN A 117 7.73 2.93 9.05
C ASN A 117 6.21 2.91 9.14
N VAL A 118 5.66 3.06 10.34
CA VAL A 118 4.22 3.19 10.55
C VAL A 118 3.93 4.34 11.49
N SER A 119 2.99 5.19 11.08
CA SER A 119 2.44 6.28 11.87
C SER A 119 0.95 6.07 12.04
N GLY A 120 0.57 5.53 13.19
CA GLY A 120 -0.79 5.25 13.60
C GLY A 120 -1.39 6.33 14.49
N ARG A 121 -2.71 6.46 14.43
CA ARG A 121 -3.53 7.23 15.37
C ARG A 121 -4.61 6.34 15.96
N ILE A 122 -4.74 6.36 17.29
CA ILE A 122 -5.80 5.63 17.99
C ILE A 122 -7.13 6.35 17.74
N ILE A 123 -8.07 5.64 17.14
CA ILE A 123 -9.41 6.17 16.83
C ILE A 123 -10.49 5.59 17.75
N ARG A 124 -10.15 4.59 18.57
CA ARG A 124 -11.03 4.01 19.58
C ARG A 124 -10.25 3.12 20.55
N VAL A 125 -10.60 3.16 21.82
CA VAL A 125 -10.16 2.21 22.86
C VAL A 125 -11.43 1.60 23.44
N ASN A 126 -11.54 0.27 23.39
CA ASN A 126 -12.61 -0.51 24.00
C ASN A 126 -12.00 -1.45 25.05
N PRO A 127 -12.77 -2.02 25.98
CA PRO A 127 -12.24 -2.93 27.01
C PRO A 127 -11.49 -4.17 26.49
N GLY A 128 -11.69 -4.57 25.23
CA GLY A 128 -11.03 -5.75 24.64
C GLY A 128 -10.15 -5.47 23.43
N ASP A 129 -10.17 -4.26 22.88
CA ASP A 129 -9.40 -3.92 21.69
C ASP A 129 -9.12 -2.42 21.53
N VAL A 130 -8.11 -2.12 20.72
CA VAL A 130 -7.73 -0.78 20.30
C VAL A 130 -7.80 -0.71 18.78
N HIS A 131 -8.51 0.29 18.27
CA HIS A 131 -8.53 0.56 16.84
C HIS A 131 -7.54 1.65 16.46
N VAL A 132 -6.68 1.35 15.50
CA VAL A 132 -5.65 2.27 15.00
C VAL A 132 -5.87 2.47 13.50
N VAL A 133 -5.77 3.72 13.04
CA VAL A 133 -5.64 4.03 11.61
C VAL A 133 -4.23 4.50 11.36
N SER A 134 -3.55 3.88 10.41
CA SER A 134 -2.12 4.04 10.19
C SER A 134 -1.81 4.37 8.74
N VAL A 135 -0.83 5.24 8.53
CA VAL A 135 -0.10 5.33 7.27
C VAL A 135 1.18 4.53 7.43
N TYR A 136 1.51 3.71 6.44
CA TYR A 136 2.74 2.92 6.46
C TYR A 136 3.60 3.16 5.21
N SER A 137 4.90 2.94 5.37
CA SER A 137 5.89 2.85 4.30
C SER A 137 6.74 1.61 4.57
N ILE A 138 6.71 0.66 3.64
CA ILE A 138 7.61 -0.50 3.60
C ILE A 138 8.64 -0.21 2.52
N THR A 139 9.91 -0.35 2.85
CA THR A 139 11.01 -0.25 1.89
C THR A 139 11.76 -1.58 1.89
N ILE A 140 11.83 -2.23 0.74
CA ILE A 140 12.48 -3.53 0.55
C ILE A 140 13.67 -3.30 -0.39
N SER A 141 14.86 -3.71 0.04
CA SER A 141 16.09 -3.60 -0.76
C SER A 141 16.36 -4.90 -1.52
N ASP A 142 17.17 -4.79 -2.57
CA ASP A 142 17.62 -5.90 -3.42
C ASP A 142 16.47 -6.68 -4.07
N THR A 143 15.44 -5.96 -4.54
CA THR A 143 14.28 -6.60 -5.16
C THR A 143 14.53 -6.95 -6.62
N ALA A 144 14.25 -8.20 -6.98
CA ALA A 144 14.20 -8.69 -8.35
C ALA A 144 12.90 -9.50 -8.55
N PRO A 145 11.77 -8.82 -8.87
CA PRO A 145 10.48 -9.49 -8.99
C PRO A 145 10.49 -10.63 -10.00
N ALA A 146 10.14 -11.83 -9.56
CA ALA A 146 10.04 -13.01 -10.39
C ALA A 146 8.71 -13.71 -10.15
N ARG A 147 8.06 -14.18 -11.21
CA ARG A 147 6.83 -14.94 -11.07
C ARG A 147 7.16 -16.32 -10.52
N ALA A 148 6.44 -16.73 -9.49
CA ALA A 148 6.57 -18.07 -8.91
C ALA A 148 5.18 -18.57 -8.48
N PRO A 149 4.82 -19.84 -8.77
CA PRO A 149 3.61 -20.44 -8.24
C PRO A 149 3.83 -20.73 -6.75
N LEU A 150 3.45 -19.79 -5.89
CA LEU A 150 3.66 -19.88 -4.46
C LEU A 150 2.36 -20.25 -3.75
N ALA A 151 2.40 -21.35 -3.00
CA ALA A 151 1.38 -21.65 -1.99
C ALA A 151 1.62 -20.76 -0.77
N MET A 152 1.21 -19.49 -0.85
CA MET A 152 1.43 -18.55 0.24
C MET A 152 0.46 -18.81 1.39
N THR A 153 1.00 -18.91 2.61
CA THR A 153 0.17 -18.78 3.82
C THR A 153 -0.32 -17.34 3.91
N PRO A 154 -1.63 -17.09 4.17
CA PRO A 154 -2.16 -15.74 4.28
C PRO A 154 -1.41 -14.93 5.36
N GLY A 155 -0.70 -13.89 4.94
CA GLY A 155 -0.11 -12.89 5.83
C GLY A 155 -1.05 -11.71 6.10
N THR A 156 -0.58 -10.73 6.87
CA THR A 156 -1.28 -9.47 7.07
C THR A 156 -1.40 -8.73 5.73
N PRO A 157 -2.63 -8.40 5.26
CA PRO A 157 -2.79 -7.59 4.06
C PRO A 157 -2.56 -6.11 4.37
N TYR A 158 -1.85 -5.44 3.46
CA TYR A 158 -1.57 -4.01 3.50
C TYR A 158 -2.29 -3.32 2.34
N THR A 159 -3.12 -2.32 2.63
CA THR A 159 -3.88 -1.60 1.59
C THR A 159 -3.05 -0.50 0.96
N LEU A 160 -2.91 -0.51 -0.36
CA LEU A 160 -2.05 0.39 -1.10
C LEU A 160 -2.67 0.91 -2.39
N VAL A 161 -2.04 1.96 -2.92
CA VAL A 161 -2.25 2.45 -4.28
C VAL A 161 -0.91 2.45 -5.02
N LEU A 162 -0.86 1.83 -6.19
CA LEU A 162 0.28 1.91 -7.11
C LEU A 162 -0.04 2.80 -8.29
N ARG A 163 1.01 3.42 -8.81
CA ARG A 163 1.04 4.05 -10.12
C ARG A 163 2.11 3.35 -10.95
N ALA A 164 1.81 3.07 -12.21
CA ALA A 164 2.81 2.70 -13.21
C ALA A 164 2.63 3.54 -14.46
N ARG A 165 3.75 3.99 -15.03
CA ARG A 165 3.75 4.67 -16.33
C ARG A 165 3.72 3.63 -17.46
N THR A 166 3.28 4.06 -18.63
CA THR A 166 3.36 3.26 -19.85
C THR A 166 4.80 2.82 -20.10
N ASN A 167 4.97 1.53 -20.43
CA ASN A 167 6.23 0.81 -20.60
C ASN A 167 7.09 0.66 -19.34
N ALA A 168 6.67 1.18 -18.18
CA ALA A 168 7.32 0.93 -16.91
C ALA A 168 6.71 -0.32 -16.23
N PRO A 169 7.51 -1.06 -15.44
CA PRO A 169 6.98 -2.14 -14.63
C PRO A 169 6.04 -1.60 -13.54
N ILE A 170 4.96 -2.34 -13.27
CA ILE A 170 4.18 -2.17 -12.06
C ILE A 170 5.04 -2.66 -10.90
N ARG A 171 5.32 -1.75 -9.96
CA ARG A 171 6.30 -1.96 -8.89
C ARG A 171 6.04 -3.24 -8.10
N GLY A 172 7.11 -4.01 -7.89
CA GLY A 172 7.05 -5.27 -7.14
C GLY A 172 6.42 -6.41 -7.93
N THR A 173 6.24 -6.27 -9.25
CA THR A 173 5.69 -7.29 -10.13
C THR A 173 6.49 -7.38 -11.43
N THR A 174 6.22 -8.41 -12.23
CA THR A 174 6.70 -8.52 -13.62
C THR A 174 5.77 -7.84 -14.64
N LEU A 175 4.65 -7.26 -14.18
CA LEU A 175 3.62 -6.71 -15.04
C LEU A 175 4.03 -5.35 -15.60
N HIS A 176 3.59 -5.06 -16.83
CA HIS A 176 3.86 -3.77 -17.47
C HIS A 176 2.58 -3.17 -18.02
N TYR A 177 2.36 -1.87 -17.73
CA TYR A 177 1.29 -1.14 -18.38
C TYR A 177 1.72 -0.68 -19.77
N ARG A 178 0.89 -0.91 -20.80
CA ARG A 178 1.22 -0.60 -22.21
C ARG A 178 0.38 0.53 -22.80
N GLY A 179 -0.33 1.27 -21.95
CA GLY A 179 -1.27 2.29 -22.42
C GLY A 179 -2.63 1.70 -22.74
N ARG A 180 -3.43 2.47 -23.48
CA ARG A 180 -4.77 2.05 -23.91
C ARG A 180 -4.71 1.30 -25.23
N THR A 181 -5.63 0.37 -25.40
CA THR A 181 -5.93 -0.24 -26.70
C THR A 181 -6.83 0.65 -27.54
N ASP A 182 -7.01 0.30 -28.81
CA ASP A 182 -7.97 0.96 -29.70
C ASP A 182 -9.42 0.84 -29.21
N SER A 183 -9.74 -0.22 -28.44
CA SER A 183 -11.04 -0.38 -27.75
C SER A 183 -11.19 0.56 -26.54
N GLY A 184 -10.11 1.20 -26.10
CA GLY A 184 -10.08 2.09 -24.96
C GLY A 184 -9.81 1.40 -23.61
N ASP A 185 -9.52 0.10 -23.60
CA ASP A 185 -9.17 -0.69 -22.42
C ASP A 185 -7.69 -0.54 -22.05
N ALA A 186 -7.34 -0.80 -20.79
CA ALA A 186 -5.96 -0.85 -20.35
C ALA A 186 -5.29 -2.13 -20.86
N LYS A 187 -4.14 -2.00 -21.52
CA LYS A 187 -3.29 -3.15 -21.88
C LYS A 187 -2.24 -3.40 -20.80
N VAL A 188 -2.21 -4.61 -20.26
CA VAL A 188 -1.20 -5.04 -19.26
C VAL A 188 -0.53 -6.32 -19.74
N ASP A 189 0.79 -6.29 -19.86
CA ASP A 189 1.64 -7.43 -20.25
C ASP A 189 2.21 -8.12 -19.01
N GLY A 190 2.76 -9.33 -19.19
CA GLY A 190 3.48 -10.05 -18.13
C GLY A 190 2.59 -10.96 -17.28
N LEU A 191 1.33 -11.14 -17.67
CA LEU A 191 0.35 -11.93 -16.91
C LEU A 191 0.75 -13.40 -16.86
N ASP A 192 1.17 -13.98 -17.99
CA ASP A 192 1.68 -15.36 -18.12
C ASP A 192 2.84 -15.38 -19.12
N GLY A 193 4.01 -14.87 -18.74
CA GLY A 193 5.13 -14.68 -19.66
C GLY A 193 4.87 -13.52 -20.62
N ASP A 194 4.93 -13.75 -21.94
CA ASP A 194 4.70 -12.73 -22.97
C ASP A 194 3.21 -12.42 -23.24
N ASN A 195 2.31 -13.08 -22.51
CA ASN A 195 0.87 -12.84 -22.64
C ASN A 195 0.47 -11.47 -22.08
N TRP A 196 -0.48 -10.85 -22.77
CA TRP A 196 -1.09 -9.58 -22.39
C TRP A 196 -2.60 -9.74 -22.19
N GLY A 197 -3.16 -8.88 -21.34
CA GLY A 197 -4.59 -8.79 -21.09
C GLY A 197 -5.12 -7.38 -21.34
N GLN A 198 -6.39 -7.31 -21.73
CA GLN A 198 -7.17 -6.07 -21.78
C GLN A 198 -8.07 -6.01 -20.55
N PHE A 199 -8.10 -4.84 -19.91
CA PHE A 199 -8.85 -4.63 -18.69
C PHE A 199 -9.58 -3.30 -18.72
N SER A 200 -10.84 -3.30 -18.33
CA SER A 200 -11.59 -2.09 -18.10
C SER A 200 -11.34 -1.55 -16.69
N ALA A 201 -11.81 -0.32 -16.43
CA ALA A 201 -11.78 0.22 -15.06
C ALA A 201 -12.58 -0.69 -14.11
N MET A 202 -12.11 -0.81 -12.87
CA MET A 202 -12.61 -1.70 -11.81
C MET A 202 -12.31 -3.20 -11.99
N ASP A 203 -11.73 -3.62 -13.11
CA ASP A 203 -11.27 -5.00 -13.25
C ASP A 203 -10.15 -5.32 -12.27
N SER A 204 -10.06 -6.61 -11.94
CA SER A 204 -9.11 -7.11 -10.94
C SER A 204 -7.85 -7.66 -11.61
N ILE A 205 -6.70 -7.29 -11.07
CA ILE A 205 -5.40 -7.85 -11.42
C ILE A 205 -4.87 -8.56 -10.18
N ARG A 206 -4.58 -9.85 -10.32
CA ARG A 206 -3.93 -10.65 -9.29
C ARG A 206 -2.54 -11.04 -9.77
N TRP A 207 -1.55 -10.89 -8.92
CA TRP A 207 -0.19 -11.30 -9.22
C TRP A 207 0.47 -11.84 -7.95
N SER A 208 1.24 -12.91 -8.09
CA SER A 208 2.01 -13.50 -7.00
C SER A 208 3.37 -13.94 -7.50
N GLY A 209 4.38 -13.84 -6.64
CA GLY A 209 5.74 -14.23 -6.96
C GLY A 209 6.70 -13.91 -5.84
N LEU A 210 7.98 -13.86 -6.19
CA LEU A 210 9.08 -13.50 -5.31
C LEU A 210 9.48 -12.06 -5.58
N LEU A 211 9.77 -11.31 -4.52
CA LEU A 211 10.52 -10.05 -4.60
C LEU A 211 12.02 -10.30 -4.46
N ARG A 212 12.38 -11.32 -3.69
CA ARG A 212 13.72 -11.85 -3.45
C ARG A 212 13.58 -13.34 -3.08
N GLU A 213 14.67 -14.08 -3.04
CA GLU A 213 14.67 -15.52 -2.72
C GLU A 213 13.99 -15.88 -1.38
N ASP A 214 14.04 -14.98 -0.40
CA ASP A 214 13.47 -15.14 0.95
C ASP A 214 12.14 -14.40 1.15
N LEU A 215 11.62 -13.70 0.13
CA LEU A 215 10.46 -12.82 0.29
C LEU A 215 9.45 -13.00 -0.84
N ALA A 216 8.36 -13.68 -0.51
CA ALA A 216 7.20 -13.85 -1.36
C ALA A 216 6.22 -12.69 -1.22
N VAL A 217 5.48 -12.43 -2.30
CA VAL A 217 4.47 -11.37 -2.36
C VAL A 217 3.23 -11.82 -3.13
N SER A 218 2.06 -11.35 -2.66
CA SER A 218 0.78 -11.55 -3.31
C SER A 218 0.03 -10.22 -3.39
N TYR A 219 -0.30 -9.81 -4.61
CA TYR A 219 -1.07 -8.63 -4.92
C TYR A 219 -2.49 -9.01 -5.34
N ASN A 220 -3.46 -8.32 -4.75
CA ASN A 220 -4.86 -8.33 -5.18
C ASN A 220 -5.28 -6.89 -5.44
N MET A 221 -5.19 -6.49 -6.70
CA MET A 221 -5.36 -5.10 -7.15
C MET A 221 -6.60 -4.96 -8.02
N ARG A 222 -7.10 -3.73 -8.10
CA ARG A 222 -8.10 -3.30 -9.05
C ARG A 222 -7.63 -2.07 -9.79
N ILE A 223 -7.98 -1.97 -11.05
CA ILE A 223 -7.74 -0.78 -11.86
C ILE A 223 -8.68 0.32 -11.37
N LEU A 224 -8.14 1.38 -10.78
CA LEU A 224 -8.92 2.53 -10.34
C LEU A 224 -9.28 3.41 -11.54
N PHE A 225 -8.27 3.74 -12.35
CA PHE A 225 -8.38 4.46 -13.61
C PHE A 225 -7.04 4.37 -14.37
N TYR A 226 -7.06 4.76 -15.64
CA TYR A 226 -5.88 4.75 -16.50
C TYR A 226 -6.03 5.78 -17.64
N THR A 227 -4.89 6.19 -18.20
CA THR A 227 -4.73 7.08 -19.34
C THR A 227 -3.73 6.45 -20.31
N ASP A 228 -3.43 7.08 -21.44
CA ASP A 228 -2.40 6.56 -22.36
C ASP A 228 -1.00 6.49 -21.74
N THR A 229 -0.77 7.21 -20.64
CA THR A 229 0.54 7.36 -19.98
C THR A 229 0.64 6.66 -18.63
N ASP A 230 -0.47 6.42 -17.95
CA ASP A 230 -0.47 5.98 -16.56
C ASP A 230 -1.60 5.01 -16.26
N ILE A 231 -1.33 4.07 -15.35
CA ILE A 231 -2.35 3.24 -14.69
C ILE A 231 -2.26 3.44 -13.18
N TYR A 232 -3.43 3.49 -12.53
CA TYR A 232 -3.56 3.56 -11.09
C TYR A 232 -4.26 2.31 -10.58
N LEU A 233 -3.61 1.62 -9.66
CA LEU A 233 -4.06 0.34 -9.11
C LEU A 233 -4.30 0.51 -7.61
N GLY A 234 -5.44 0.06 -7.11
CA GLY A 234 -5.78 0.07 -5.69
C GLY A 234 -6.06 -1.34 -5.21
N GLY A 235 -5.59 -1.71 -4.02
CA GLY A 235 -5.81 -3.05 -3.52
C GLY A 235 -4.99 -3.39 -2.30
N THR A 236 -4.68 -4.67 -2.15
CA THR A 236 -3.88 -5.19 -1.03
C THR A 236 -2.64 -5.91 -1.52
N VAL A 237 -1.58 -5.81 -0.74
CA VAL A 237 -0.39 -6.67 -0.82
C VAL A 237 -0.25 -7.49 0.44
N GLN A 238 0.18 -8.74 0.29
CA GLN A 238 0.64 -9.59 1.38
C GLN A 238 2.09 -9.93 1.13
N LEU A 239 2.91 -9.86 2.19
CA LEU A 239 4.31 -10.23 2.17
C LEU A 239 4.50 -11.43 3.09
N THR A 240 5.28 -12.41 2.64
CA THR A 240 5.56 -13.64 3.39
C THR A 240 7.04 -13.95 3.31
N HIS A 241 7.70 -13.96 4.46
CA HIS A 241 9.06 -14.45 4.58
C HIS A 241 9.09 -15.97 4.34
N LEU A 242 10.01 -16.41 3.50
CA LEU A 242 10.28 -17.81 3.22
C LEU A 242 11.43 -18.31 4.10
N PRO A 243 11.39 -19.56 4.57
CA PRO A 243 12.44 -20.15 5.39
C PRO A 243 13.76 -20.36 4.65
#